data_AF-A0A6G0QHA3-F1
#
_entry.id   AF-A0A6G0QHA3-F1
#
_cell.length_a   1.000
_cell.length_b   1.000
_cell.length_c   1.000
_cell.angle_alpha   90.00
_cell.angle_beta   90.00
_cell.angle_gamma   90.00
#
_symmetry.space_group_name_H-M   'P 1'
#
loop_
_entity.id
_entity.type
_entity.pdbx_description
1 polymer ?
#
loop_
_entity_poly.entity_id
_entity_poly.type
_entity_poly.pdbx_seq_one_letter_code
_entity_poly.pdbx_strand_id
1 'polypeptide(L)' 'MATIEHPHIVQFVGVAYESLSDLFCVSEFMAGGDLRSLLKEYLAARGWMPARCGSPTKWPMR' A
#
# COMPACT_ATOMS: atom_id res chain seq x y z
N MET A 1 21.51 9.71 9.65
CA MET A 1 20.28 8.97 9.29
C MET A 1 20.05 7.89 10.32
N ALA A 2 18.83 7.78 10.86
CA ALA A 2 18.47 6.69 11.76
C ALA A 2 18.52 5.37 10.97
N THR A 3 19.38 4.45 11.40
CA THR A 3 19.50 3.11 10.82
C THR A 3 18.29 2.29 11.27
N ILE A 4 17.28 2.19 10.41
CA ILE A 4 16.16 1.28 10.63
C ILE A 4 16.58 -0.08 10.09
N GLU A 5 17.23 -0.86 10.95
CA GLU A 5 17.66 -2.23 10.64
C GLU A 5 16.70 -3.22 11.30
N HIS A 6 15.80 -3.80 10.50
CA HIS A 6 14.89 -4.85 10.96
C HIS A 6 14.49 -5.75 9.79
N PRO A 7 14.45 -7.09 9.96
CA PRO A 7 14.16 -8.03 8.88
C PRO A 7 12.74 -7.91 8.28
N HIS A 8 11.85 -7.14 8.90
CA HIS A 8 10.49 -6.87 8.43
C HIS A 8 10.27 -5.43 7.94
N ILE A 9 11.33 -4.62 7.85
CA ILE A 9 11.25 -3.25 7.35
C ILE A 9 12.08 -3.16 6.08
N VAL A 10 11.51 -2.53 5.05
CA VAL A 10 12.16 -2.33 3.76
C VAL A 10 13.47 -1.58 3.96
N GLN A 11 14.57 -2.13 3.44
CA GLN A 11 15.86 -1.48 3.55
C GLN A 11 15.92 -0.22 2.69
N PHE A 12 16.34 0.89 3.31
CA PHE A 12 16.59 2.14 2.63
C PHE A 12 18.05 2.20 2.17
N VAL A 13 18.28 2.29 0.86
CA VAL A 13 19.63 2.27 0.25
C VAL A 13 20.23 3.67 0.21
N GLY A 14 19.44 4.68 -0.15
CA GLY A 14 19.92 6.05 -0.19
C GLY A 14 18.96 7.06 -0.80
N VAL A 15 19.34 8.33 -0.69
CA VAL A 15 18.66 9.45 -1.35
C VAL A 15 19.71 10.27 -2.10
N ALA A 16 19.43 10.60 -3.35
CA ALA A 16 20.20 11.55 -4.14
C ALA A 16 19.34 12.79 -4.35
N TYR A 17 19.91 13.96 -4.10
CA TYR A 17 19.26 15.23 -4.37
C TYR A 17 20.28 16.22 -4.93
N GLU A 18 19.89 16.93 -5.99
CA GLU A 18 20.71 18.00 -6.59
C GLU A 18 20.12 19.38 -6.27
N SER A 19 18.78 19.47 -6.21
CA SER A 19 18.01 20.65 -5.82
C SER A 19 16.80 20.23 -4.99
N LEU A 20 16.14 21.15 -4.27
CA LEU A 20 14.90 20.86 -3.52
C LEU A 20 13.78 20.28 -4.41
N SER A 21 13.86 20.53 -5.72
CA SER A 21 12.91 20.06 -6.72
C SER A 21 13.15 18.61 -7.17
N ASP A 22 14.37 18.09 -7.02
CA ASP A 22 14.78 16.79 -7.57
C ASP A 22 15.29 15.89 -6.44
N LEU A 23 14.37 15.09 -5.88
CA LEU A 23 14.63 14.12 -4.82
C LEU A 23 14.44 12.70 -5.37
N PHE A 24 15.53 11.94 -5.42
CA PHE A 24 15.52 10.54 -5.82
C PHE A 24 15.78 9.67 -4.60
N CYS A 25 14.89 8.73 -4.29
CA CYS A 25 15.09 7.77 -3.21
C CYS A 25 15.19 6.35 -3.77
N VAL A 26 16.07 5.55 -3.17
CA VAL A 26 16.29 4.16 -3.52
C VAL A 26 16.01 3.30 -2.30
N SER A 27 15.08 2.37 -2.45
CA SER A 27 14.73 1.34 -1.47
C SER A 27 14.86 -0.05 -2.09
N GLU A 28 14.91 -1.08 -1.27
CA GLU A 28 14.79 -2.47 -1.70
C GLU A 28 13.51 -2.68 -2.54
N PHE A 29 13.64 -3.47 -3.62
CA PHE A 29 12.51 -3.82 -4.49
C PHE A 29 11.85 -5.12 -4.03
N MET A 30 10.57 -5.05 -3.66
CA MET A 30 9.79 -6.23 -3.30
C MET A 30 8.96 -6.73 -4.49
N ALA A 31 9.46 -7.77 -5.18
CA ALA A 31 8.80 -8.38 -6.33
C ALA A 31 7.42 -8.99 -6.00
N GLY A 32 7.15 -9.29 -4.73
CA GLY A 32 5.87 -9.80 -4.25
C GLY A 32 4.73 -8.76 -4.21
N GLY A 33 5.03 -7.49 -4.52
CA GLY A 33 4.05 -6.42 -4.51
C GLY A 33 3.57 -6.08 -3.10
N ASP A 34 2.40 -5.44 -3.00
CA ASP A 34 1.83 -4.99 -1.74
C ASP A 34 0.74 -5.94 -1.22
N LEU A 35 0.73 -6.12 0.11
CA LEU A 35 -0.27 -6.97 0.79
C LEU A 35 -1.71 -6.52 0.51
N ARG A 36 -1.92 -5.21 0.28
CA ARG A 36 -3.25 -4.66 0.01
C ARG A 36 -3.79 -5.14 -1.34
N SER A 37 -2.97 -5.16 -2.39
CA SER A 37 -3.34 -5.66 -3.72
C SER A 37 -3.67 -7.14 -3.65
N LEU A 38 -2.84 -7.92 -2.97
CA LEU A 38 -3.09 -9.35 -2.74
C LEU A 38 -4.41 -9.55 -1.98
N LEU A 39 -4.64 -8.81 -0.89
CA LEU A 39 -5.89 -8.92 -0.13
C LEU A 39 -7.10 -8.49 -0.95
N LYS A 40 -6.98 -7.45 -1.77
CA LYS A 40 -8.05 -6.97 -2.65
C LYS A 40 -8.45 -8.03 -3.68
N GLU A 41 -7.48 -8.74 -4.26
CA GLU A 41 -7.74 -9.85 -5.18
C GLU A 41 -8.44 -11.01 -4.49
N TYR A 42 -7.98 -11.41 -3.30
CA TYR A 42 -8.62 -12.46 -2.51
C TYR A 42 -10.05 -12.10 -2.09
N LEU A 43 -10.30 -10.84 -1.73
CA LEU A 43 -11.63 -10.34 -1.36
C LEU A 43 -12.56 -10.27 -2.59
N ALA A 44 -12.05 -9.82 -3.73
CA ALA A 44 -12.79 -9.81 -4.98
C ALA A 44 -13.14 -11.24 -5.44
N ALA A 45 -12.20 -12.18 -5.32
CA ALA A 45 -12.39 -13.59 -5.68
C ALA A 45 -13.40 -14.32 -4.78
N ARG A 46 -13.47 -13.96 -3.48
CA ARG A 46 -14.46 -14.53 -2.54
C ARG A 46 -15.80 -13.77 -2.52
N GLY A 47 -16.03 -12.84 -3.45
CA GLY A 47 -17.27 -12.07 -3.52
C GLY A 47 -17.49 -11.13 -2.34
N TRP A 48 -16.45 -10.82 -1.56
CA TRP A 48 -16.55 -9.85 -0.49
C TRP A 48 -16.37 -8.44 -1.08
N MET A 49 -17.48 -7.81 -1.42
CA MET A 49 -17.52 -6.37 -1.68
C MET A 49 -17.35 -5.65 -0.33
N PRO A 50 -16.30 -4.84 -0.12
CA PRO A 50 -16.30 -3.94 1.02
C PRO A 50 -17.51 -3.04 0.87
N ALA A 51 -18.34 -2.96 1.91
CA ALA A 51 -19.46 -2.05 1.94
C ALA A 51 -18.94 -0.66 1.57
N ARG A 52 -19.26 -0.17 0.38
CA ARG A 52 -19.14 1.25 0.07
C ARG A 52 -20.14 1.92 1.00
N CYS A 53 -19.66 2.38 2.16
CA CYS A 53 -20.39 3.31 3.00
C CYS A 53 -20.51 4.60 2.17
N GLY A 54 -21.61 4.71 1.41
CA GLY A 54 -21.76 5.75 0.40
C GLY A 54 -23.16 5.85 -0.18
N SER A 55 -24.19 5.79 0.66
CA SER A 55 -25.40 6.63 0.64
C SER A 55 -26.46 6.05 1.60
N PRO A 56 -27.08 6.84 2.51
CA PRO A 56 -27.95 6.30 3.55
C PRO A 56 -29.33 5.75 3.12
N THR A 57 -29.70 5.68 1.84
CA THR A 57 -31.15 5.73 1.50
C THR A 57 -31.78 4.54 0.80
N LYS A 58 -31.15 3.37 0.63
CA LYS A 58 -31.89 2.21 0.10
C LYS A 58 -31.51 0.88 0.77
N TRP A 59 -32.05 0.65 1.95
CA TRP A 59 -32.34 -0.71 2.41
C TRP A 59 -33.72 -1.12 1.88
N PRO A 60 -33.88 -2.26 1.18
CA PRO A 60 -35.20 -2.74 0.83
C PRO A 60 -35.86 -3.30 2.10
N MET A 61 -36.98 -2.70 2.50
CA MET A 61 -37.89 -3.28 3.48
C MET A 61 -38.30 -4.68 3.00
N ARG A 62 -37.90 -5.69 3.76
CA ARG A 62 -38.62 -6.95 3.92
C ARG A 62 -38.94 -7.11 5.39
#